data_AF-A0AAD6KA57-F1
#
_entry.id   AF-A0AAD6KA57-F1
#
_cell.length_a   1.000
_cell.length_b   1.000
_cell.length_c   1.000
_cell.angle_alpha   90.00
_cell.angle_beta   90.00
_cell.angle_gamma   90.00
#
_symmetry.space_group_name_H-M   'P 1'
#
loop_
_entity.id
_entity.type
_entity.pdbx_description
1 polymer ?
#
loop_
_entity_poly.entity_id
_entity_poly.type
_entity_poly.pdbx_seq_one_letter_code
_entity_poly.pdbx_strand_id
1 'polypeptide(L)'
;MPVKTTFSWNTILSGYAKQGKLEKAHQVFDLIPVRDSVSWTTIIVGYNQMGRFEDAIRAFVDMVNDKVLPTQFTLTNVLASCAATGSRGDLEMAKVIFDRMKLRNTSSWNAMISLHMNCGRVDLALAQFELMSERDIVSWNSMIAGCNQHGFDNEALQFFSSMLKDTSLKPDRFSLASALSTCANLERLNFGKQIHGYIVRTMLDASGAVGNALISMYAKSGGVENCSKNHRAEWDFRS
;
A
#
# COMPACT_ATOMS: atom_id res chain seq x y z
N MET A 1 -8.72 30.79 34.67
CA MET A 1 -7.99 29.94 33.71
C MET A 1 -8.83 29.83 32.45
N PRO A 2 -8.28 30.00 31.23
CA PRO A 2 -9.09 29.96 30.02
C PRO A 2 -9.70 28.57 29.85
N VAL A 3 -11.00 28.50 29.56
CA VAL A 3 -11.73 27.27 29.29
C VAL A 3 -11.16 26.66 28.01
N LYS A 4 -10.53 25.48 28.10
CA LYS A 4 -10.05 24.77 26.93
C LYS A 4 -11.26 24.34 26.08
N THR A 5 -11.38 24.93 24.89
CA THR A 5 -12.38 24.52 23.89
C THR A 5 -11.98 23.19 23.26
N THR A 6 -12.92 22.43 22.69
CA THR A 6 -12.64 21.20 21.92
C THR A 6 -11.59 21.43 20.84
N PHE A 7 -11.60 22.60 20.21
CA PHE A 7 -10.57 23.02 19.25
C PHE A 7 -9.15 23.08 19.86
N SER A 8 -9.01 23.66 21.05
CA SER A 8 -7.71 23.73 21.74
C SER A 8 -7.19 22.35 22.12
N TRP A 9 -8.08 21.43 22.54
CA TRP A 9 -7.75 20.04 22.79
C TRP A 9 -7.30 19.31 21.54
N ASN A 10 -8.03 19.47 20.42
CA ASN A 10 -7.69 18.86 19.13
C ASN A 10 -6.33 19.35 18.61
N THR A 11 -5.98 20.62 18.85
CA THR A 11 -4.66 21.16 18.51
C THR A 11 -3.54 20.46 19.30
N ILE A 12 -3.72 20.28 20.61
CA ILE A 12 -2.73 19.59 21.47
C ILE A 12 -2.62 18.11 21.06
N LEU A 13 -3.76 17.45 20.83
CA LEU A 13 -3.83 16.07 20.39
C LEU A 13 -3.06 15.86 19.08
N SER A 14 -3.32 16.71 18.08
CA SER A 14 -2.63 16.66 16.79
C SER A 14 -1.13 16.90 16.92
N GLY A 15 -0.73 17.80 17.82
CA GLY A 15 0.68 18.05 18.13
C GLY A 15 1.41 16.81 18.64
N TYR A 16 0.82 16.06 19.58
CA TYR A 16 1.43 14.83 20.09
C TYR A 16 1.40 13.68 19.08
N ALA A 17 0.28 13.49 18.37
CA ALA A 17 0.12 12.44 17.36
C ALA A 17 1.18 12.59 16.24
N LYS A 18 1.36 13.80 15.70
CA LYS A 18 2.36 14.08 14.65
C LYS A 18 3.80 13.88 15.09
N GLN A 19 4.09 14.00 16.38
CA GLN A 19 5.43 13.74 16.94
C GLN A 19 5.65 12.26 17.30
N GLY A 20 4.69 11.37 17.00
CA GLY A 20 4.76 9.96 17.39
C GLY A 20 4.66 9.71 18.89
N LYS A 21 4.34 10.73 19.69
CA LYS A 21 4.17 10.64 21.15
C LYS A 21 2.78 10.11 21.48
N LEU A 22 2.47 8.93 20.98
CA LEU A 22 1.12 8.38 20.93
C LEU A 22 0.52 8.19 22.34
N GLU A 23 1.30 7.75 23.32
CA GLU A 23 0.84 7.65 24.72
C GLU A 23 0.36 9.00 25.28
N LYS A 24 1.07 10.10 24.96
CA LYS A 24 0.64 11.45 25.36
C LYS A 24 -0.58 11.91 24.56
N ALA A 25 -0.67 11.53 23.29
CA ALA A 25 -1.85 11.79 22.47
C ALA A 25 -3.08 11.08 23.08
N HIS A 26 -2.95 9.83 23.52
CA HIS A 26 -4.01 9.10 24.23
C HIS A 26 -4.43 9.77 25.52
N GLN A 27 -3.49 10.13 26.38
CA GLN A 27 -3.81 10.83 27.61
C GLN A 27 -4.58 12.13 27.34
N VAL A 28 -4.18 12.89 26.32
CA VAL A 28 -4.88 14.10 25.92
C VAL A 28 -6.28 13.78 25.38
N PHE A 29 -6.41 12.73 24.57
CA PHE A 29 -7.68 12.25 24.02
C PHE A 29 -8.67 11.80 25.11
N ASP A 30 -8.18 11.17 26.16
CA ASP A 30 -8.97 10.73 27.31
C ASP A 30 -9.52 11.90 28.13
N LEU A 31 -8.80 13.02 28.13
CA LEU A 31 -9.18 14.25 28.82
C LEU A 31 -10.15 15.14 28.04
N ILE A 32 -10.45 14.84 26.77
CA ILE A 32 -11.40 15.62 25.96
C ILE A 32 -12.83 15.35 26.47
N PRO A 33 -13.55 16.36 27.00
CA PRO A 33 -14.88 16.12 27.58
C PRO A 33 -15.93 15.65 26.57
N VAL A 34 -15.86 16.18 25.35
CA VAL A 34 -16.73 15.80 24.23
C VAL A 34 -15.85 15.61 23.01
N ARG A 35 -15.65 14.34 22.62
CA ARG A 35 -14.88 13.97 21.44
C ARG A 35 -15.73 14.18 20.21
N ASP A 36 -15.23 14.99 19.30
CA ASP A 36 -15.86 15.18 18.00
C ASP A 36 -15.18 14.31 16.94
N SER A 37 -15.68 14.39 15.71
CA SER A 37 -15.09 13.65 14.60
C SER A 37 -13.62 13.99 14.37
N VAL A 38 -13.14 15.17 14.74
CA VAL A 38 -11.74 15.59 14.56
C VAL A 38 -10.86 14.93 15.61
N SER A 39 -11.30 14.85 16.87
CA SER A 39 -10.59 14.14 17.93
C SER A 39 -10.32 12.67 17.53
N TRP A 40 -11.38 11.96 17.12
CA TRP A 40 -11.31 10.56 16.71
C TRP A 40 -10.44 10.36 15.47
N THR A 41 -10.61 11.20 14.46
CA THR A 41 -9.81 11.10 13.22
C THR A 41 -8.33 11.31 13.50
N THR A 42 -8.00 12.24 14.40
CA THR A 42 -6.60 12.52 14.76
C THR A 42 -5.94 11.33 15.44
N ILE A 43 -6.64 10.65 16.36
CA ILE A 43 -6.05 9.49 17.05
C ILE A 43 -5.92 8.28 16.12
N ILE A 44 -6.92 8.03 15.25
CA ILE A 44 -6.87 6.97 14.22
C ILE A 44 -5.68 7.17 13.27
N VAL A 45 -5.47 8.39 12.78
CA VAL A 45 -4.32 8.71 11.91
C VAL A 45 -3.00 8.53 12.68
N GLY A 46 -2.94 8.97 13.94
CA GLY A 46 -1.77 8.79 14.80
C GLY A 46 -1.40 7.32 14.98
N TYR A 47 -2.39 6.46 15.20
CA TYR A 47 -2.19 5.01 15.27
C TYR A 47 -1.65 4.42 13.97
N ASN A 48 -2.25 4.78 12.83
CA ASN A 48 -1.82 4.30 11.51
C ASN A 48 -0.37 4.69 11.19
N GLN A 49 0.04 5.92 11.52
CA GLN A 49 1.40 6.39 11.29
C GLN A 49 2.44 5.60 12.10
N MET A 50 2.04 5.03 13.23
CA MET A 50 2.90 4.21 14.09
C MET A 50 2.77 2.70 13.82
N GLY A 51 2.01 2.30 12.79
CA GLY A 51 1.77 0.90 12.45
C GLY A 51 0.84 0.16 13.42
N ARG A 52 0.19 0.87 14.35
CA ARG A 52 -0.76 0.29 15.33
C ARG A 52 -2.16 0.18 14.72
N PHE A 53 -2.27 -0.58 13.62
CA PHE A 53 -3.47 -0.66 12.81
C PHE A 53 -4.69 -1.23 13.55
N GLU A 54 -4.49 -2.22 14.42
CA GLU A 54 -5.57 -2.76 15.26
C GLU A 54 -6.16 -1.70 16.21
N ASP A 55 -5.30 -0.87 16.81
CA ASP A 55 -5.76 0.17 17.72
C ASP A 55 -6.49 1.29 16.97
N ALA A 56 -6.09 1.56 15.72
CA ALA A 56 -6.83 2.45 14.82
C ALA A 56 -8.24 1.93 14.52
N ILE A 57 -8.37 0.62 14.25
CA ILE A 57 -9.66 -0.04 14.02
C ILE A 57 -10.52 -0.01 15.29
N ARG A 58 -9.94 -0.31 16.47
CA ARG A 58 -10.65 -0.23 17.75
C ARG A 58 -11.15 1.19 18.02
N ALA A 59 -10.32 2.21 17.81
CA ALA A 59 -10.73 3.61 17.96
C ALA A 59 -11.87 3.99 17.00
N PHE A 60 -11.92 3.43 15.79
CA PHE A 60 -13.05 3.63 14.89
C PHE A 60 -14.33 2.96 15.38
N VAL A 61 -14.24 1.74 15.92
CA VAL A 61 -15.39 1.05 16.51
C VAL A 61 -15.94 1.86 17.69
N ASP A 62 -15.07 2.38 18.56
CA ASP A 62 -15.45 3.24 19.68
C ASP A 62 -16.09 4.55 19.21
N MET A 63 -15.56 5.19 18.16
CA MET A 63 -16.17 6.37 17.53
C MET A 63 -17.61 6.11 17.09
N VAL A 64 -17.87 4.95 16.46
CA VAL A 64 -19.21 4.57 16.00
C VAL A 64 -20.13 4.24 17.18
N ASN A 65 -19.62 3.57 18.22
CA ASN A 65 -20.36 3.27 19.45
C ASN A 65 -20.79 4.56 20.20
N ASP A 66 -19.92 5.57 20.19
CA ASP A 66 -20.21 6.92 20.69
C ASP A 66 -21.14 7.73 19.78
N LYS A 67 -21.64 7.11 18.69
CA LYS A 67 -22.55 7.72 17.70
C LYS A 67 -21.97 8.94 17.00
N VAL A 68 -20.64 9.05 16.95
CA VAL A 68 -19.95 10.12 16.22
C VAL A 68 -19.80 9.69 14.77
N LEU A 69 -20.34 10.48 13.84
CA LEU A 69 -20.30 10.15 12.42
C LEU A 69 -18.88 10.29 11.86
N PRO A 70 -18.32 9.24 11.22
CA PRO A 70 -17.01 9.32 10.60
C PRO A 70 -17.02 10.19 9.34
N THR A 71 -15.94 10.92 9.12
CA THR A 71 -15.71 11.63 7.85
C THR A 71 -15.22 10.67 6.76
N GLN A 72 -15.31 11.08 5.49
CA GLN A 72 -14.72 10.33 4.37
C GLN A 72 -13.23 10.04 4.59
N PHE A 73 -12.50 11.00 5.18
CA PHE A 73 -11.09 10.84 5.48
C PHE A 73 -10.85 9.79 6.57
N THR A 74 -11.71 9.76 7.60
CA THR A 74 -11.70 8.72 8.65
C THR A 74 -11.92 7.34 8.04
N LEU A 75 -12.95 7.17 7.19
CA LEU A 75 -13.26 5.90 6.53
C LEU A 75 -12.11 5.40 5.66
N THR A 76 -11.48 6.31 4.89
CA THR A 76 -10.31 5.96 4.06
C THR A 76 -9.14 5.47 4.90
N ASN A 77 -8.86 6.11 6.04
CA ASN A 77 -7.78 5.70 6.94
C ASN A 77 -8.04 4.34 7.60
N VAL A 78 -9.28 4.07 8.00
CA VAL A 78 -9.64 2.78 8.63
C VAL A 78 -9.60 1.65 7.61
N LEU A 79 -10.03 1.88 6.36
CA LEU A 79 -9.85 0.90 5.28
C LEU A 79 -8.39 0.53 5.07
N ALA A 80 -7.47 1.51 5.12
CA ALA A 80 -6.04 1.26 5.04
C ALA A 80 -5.54 0.43 6.24
N SER A 81 -6.04 0.69 7.46
CA SER A 81 -5.74 -0.13 8.64
C SER A 81 -6.21 -1.58 8.48
N CYS A 82 -7.42 -1.78 7.94
CA CYS A 82 -7.94 -3.11 7.62
C CYS A 82 -7.05 -3.82 6.61
N ALA A 83 -6.63 -3.13 5.54
CA ALA A 83 -5.74 -3.70 4.53
C ALA A 83 -4.38 -4.11 5.09
N ALA A 84 -3.82 -3.31 6.01
CA ALA A 84 -2.52 -3.58 6.63
C ALA A 84 -2.55 -4.76 7.63
N THR A 85 -3.66 -4.98 8.31
CA THR A 85 -3.86 -6.13 9.22
C THR A 85 -4.21 -7.40 8.45
N GLY A 86 -5.02 -7.29 7.39
CA GLY A 86 -5.34 -8.39 6.49
C GLY A 86 -6.16 -9.52 7.11
N SER A 87 -6.78 -9.32 8.28
CA SER A 87 -7.57 -10.37 8.93
C SER A 87 -8.95 -10.52 8.26
N ARG A 88 -9.54 -11.72 8.39
CA ARG A 88 -10.90 -11.98 7.88
C ARG A 88 -11.97 -11.09 8.52
N GLY A 89 -11.82 -10.76 9.81
CA GLY A 89 -12.74 -9.86 10.51
C GLY A 89 -12.69 -8.44 9.93
N ASP A 90 -11.49 -7.98 9.60
CA ASP A 90 -11.28 -6.65 9.03
C ASP A 90 -11.84 -6.52 7.62
N LEU A 91 -11.85 -7.61 6.83
CA LEU A 91 -12.46 -7.61 5.50
C LEU A 91 -13.99 -7.40 5.55
N GLU A 92 -14.70 -7.98 6.52
CA GLU A 92 -16.14 -7.75 6.63
C GLU A 92 -16.45 -6.31 7.05
N MET A 93 -15.71 -5.79 8.03
CA MET A 93 -15.81 -4.38 8.41
C MET A 93 -15.50 -3.45 7.25
N ALA A 94 -14.42 -3.72 6.50
CA ALA A 94 -14.01 -2.92 5.36
C ALA A 94 -15.08 -2.89 4.26
N LYS A 95 -15.74 -4.02 3.97
CA LYS A 95 -16.87 -4.06 3.03
C LYS A 95 -18.01 -3.14 3.48
N VAL A 96 -18.43 -3.25 4.74
CA VAL A 96 -19.50 -2.41 5.30
C VAL A 96 -19.13 -0.93 5.22
N ILE A 97 -17.87 -0.58 5.52
CA ILE A 97 -17.37 0.79 5.39
C ILE A 97 -17.43 1.24 3.92
N PHE A 98 -16.88 0.45 3.01
CA PHE A 98 -16.77 0.76 1.59
C PHE A 98 -18.12 0.90 0.89
N ASP A 99 -19.13 0.13 1.32
CA ASP A 99 -20.52 0.23 0.83
C ASP A 99 -21.23 1.48 1.35
N ARG A 100 -20.84 1.99 2.51
CA ARG A 100 -21.38 3.24 3.09
C ARG A 100 -20.69 4.50 2.57
N MET A 101 -19.54 4.37 1.90
CA MET A 101 -18.84 5.52 1.32
C MET A 101 -19.62 6.10 0.15
N LYS A 102 -20.14 7.33 0.32
CA LYS A 102 -20.80 8.09 -0.75
C LYS A 102 -19.87 8.37 -1.93
N LEU A 103 -18.59 8.60 -1.67
CA LEU A 103 -17.56 8.89 -2.66
C LEU A 103 -16.36 7.99 -2.40
N ARG A 104 -16.11 7.06 -3.33
CA ARG A 104 -14.96 6.16 -3.29
C ARG A 104 -13.81 6.80 -4.07
N ASN A 105 -12.67 6.94 -3.42
CA ASN A 105 -11.43 7.43 -4.04
C ASN A 105 -10.49 6.25 -4.32
N THR A 106 -9.43 6.50 -5.10
CA THR A 106 -8.43 5.48 -5.47
C THR A 106 -7.86 4.75 -4.26
N SER A 107 -7.59 5.45 -3.15
CA SER A 107 -7.09 4.83 -1.91
C SER A 107 -8.06 3.84 -1.29
N SER A 108 -9.36 4.14 -1.26
CA SER A 108 -10.40 3.23 -0.75
C SER A 108 -10.54 1.97 -1.61
N TRP A 109 -10.43 2.10 -2.94
CA TRP A 109 -10.40 0.96 -3.86
C TRP A 109 -9.14 0.10 -3.66
N ASN A 110 -7.97 0.73 -3.57
CA ASN A 110 -6.69 0.04 -3.35
C ASN A 110 -6.70 -0.76 -2.04
N ALA A 111 -7.29 -0.21 -0.97
CA ALA A 111 -7.47 -0.92 0.29
C ALA A 111 -8.35 -2.18 0.14
N MET A 112 -9.48 -2.08 -0.57
CA MET A 112 -10.35 -3.23 -0.84
C MET A 112 -9.65 -4.30 -1.69
N ILE A 113 -8.92 -3.90 -2.73
CA ILE A 113 -8.12 -4.82 -3.56
C ILE A 113 -7.08 -5.54 -2.71
N SER A 114 -6.33 -4.81 -1.89
CA SER A 114 -5.28 -5.37 -1.03
C SER A 114 -5.85 -6.35 -0.01
N LEU A 115 -6.99 -6.02 0.61
CA LEU A 115 -7.71 -6.90 1.52
C LEU A 115 -8.17 -8.21 0.84
N HIS A 116 -8.74 -8.11 -0.36
CA HIS A 116 -9.16 -9.28 -1.11
C HIS A 116 -7.96 -10.16 -1.50
N MET A 117 -6.84 -9.56 -1.93
CA MET A 117 -5.59 -10.27 -2.21
C MET A 117 -5.03 -10.94 -0.95
N ASN A 118 -4.96 -10.26 0.19
CA ASN A 118 -4.47 -10.83 1.45
C ASN A 118 -5.33 -12.02 1.93
N CYS A 119 -6.63 -11.99 1.63
CA CYS A 119 -7.55 -13.10 1.92
C CYS A 119 -7.57 -14.20 0.84
N GLY A 120 -6.75 -14.11 -0.20
CA GLY A 120 -6.72 -15.07 -1.33
C GLY A 120 -7.93 -15.01 -2.25
N ARG A 121 -8.75 -13.96 -2.17
CA ARG A 121 -9.93 -13.74 -3.03
C ARG A 121 -9.55 -12.90 -4.26
N VAL A 122 -8.67 -13.47 -5.09
CA VAL A 122 -8.08 -12.79 -6.26
C VAL A 122 -9.13 -12.42 -7.29
N ASP A 123 -10.16 -13.25 -7.47
CA ASP A 123 -11.32 -13.00 -8.32
C ASP A 123 -12.09 -11.73 -7.92
N LEU A 124 -12.32 -11.52 -6.62
CA LEU A 124 -12.99 -10.33 -6.12
C LEU A 124 -12.08 -9.11 -6.21
N ALA A 125 -10.78 -9.26 -5.96
CA ALA A 125 -9.82 -8.17 -6.14
C ALA A 125 -9.81 -7.68 -7.60
N LEU A 126 -9.81 -8.62 -8.56
CA LEU A 126 -9.90 -8.34 -9.99
C LEU A 126 -11.18 -7.60 -10.35
N ALA A 127 -12.32 -8.07 -9.87
CA ALA A 127 -13.61 -7.41 -10.11
C ALA A 127 -13.63 -5.97 -9.57
N GLN A 128 -13.06 -5.72 -8.39
CA GLN A 128 -12.95 -4.36 -7.85
C GLN A 128 -12.03 -3.48 -8.71
N PHE A 129 -10.89 -4.00 -9.16
CA PHE A 129 -9.94 -3.28 -10.03
C PHE A 129 -10.57 -2.88 -11.37
N GLU A 130 -11.39 -3.75 -11.97
CA GLU A 130 -12.10 -3.45 -13.23
C GLU A 130 -13.17 -2.36 -13.07
N LEU A 131 -13.76 -2.21 -11.89
CA LEU A 131 -14.74 -1.17 -11.59
C LEU A 131 -14.12 0.23 -11.36
N MET A 132 -12.80 0.33 -11.21
CA MET A 132 -12.13 1.60 -10.98
C MET A 132 -12.10 2.46 -12.26
N SER A 133 -12.60 3.69 -12.18
CA SER A 133 -12.53 4.67 -13.27
C SER A 133 -11.12 5.25 -13.44
N GLU A 134 -10.40 5.42 -12.34
CA GLU A 134 -9.03 5.94 -12.30
C GLU A 134 -8.16 4.98 -11.50
N ARG A 135 -6.96 4.69 -12.01
CA ARG A 135 -6.01 3.74 -11.43
C ARG A 135 -4.66 4.41 -11.32
N ASP A 136 -4.08 4.37 -10.13
CA ASP A 136 -2.74 4.88 -9.86
C ASP A 136 -1.71 3.75 -9.78
N ILE A 137 -0.44 4.11 -9.61
CA ILE A 137 0.64 3.13 -9.48
C ILE A 137 0.41 2.12 -8.35
N VAL A 138 -0.24 2.55 -7.26
CA VAL A 138 -0.57 1.70 -6.11
C VAL A 138 -1.63 0.66 -6.49
N SER A 139 -2.61 1.03 -7.31
CA SER A 139 -3.64 0.12 -7.84
C SER A 139 -3.00 -1.04 -8.60
N TRP A 140 -2.10 -0.73 -9.54
CA TRP A 140 -1.38 -1.72 -10.33
C TRP A 140 -0.42 -2.55 -9.48
N ASN A 141 0.33 -1.92 -8.58
CA ASN A 141 1.24 -2.61 -7.68
C ASN A 141 0.52 -3.61 -6.78
N SER A 142 -0.68 -3.27 -6.29
CA SER A 142 -1.51 -4.18 -5.47
C SER A 142 -1.91 -5.42 -6.26
N MET A 143 -2.30 -5.25 -7.53
CA MET A 143 -2.66 -6.39 -8.41
C MET A 143 -1.44 -7.26 -8.72
N ILE A 144 -0.31 -6.67 -9.11
CA ILE A 144 0.90 -7.40 -9.48
C ILE A 144 1.45 -8.19 -8.29
N ALA A 145 1.57 -7.55 -7.13
CA ALA A 145 2.09 -8.20 -5.92
C ALA A 145 1.13 -9.29 -5.40
N GLY A 146 -0.18 -9.02 -5.39
CA GLY A 146 -1.18 -10.00 -5.01
C GLY A 146 -1.17 -11.24 -5.92
N CYS A 147 -1.08 -11.03 -7.24
CA CYS A 147 -0.98 -12.14 -8.20
C CYS A 147 0.31 -12.97 -7.98
N ASN A 148 1.46 -12.32 -7.82
CA ASN A 148 2.73 -12.99 -7.52
C ASN A 148 2.65 -13.82 -6.23
N GLN A 149 2.04 -13.28 -5.16
CA GLN A 149 1.93 -13.97 -3.87
C GLN A 149 1.14 -15.27 -3.95
N HIS A 150 0.15 -15.33 -4.85
CA HIS A 150 -0.72 -16.50 -5.05
C HIS A 150 -0.30 -17.37 -6.25
N GLY A 151 0.87 -17.12 -6.85
CA GLY A 151 1.40 -17.92 -7.97
C GLY A 151 0.78 -17.64 -9.33
N PHE A 152 0.00 -16.55 -9.47
CA PHE A 152 -0.57 -16.08 -10.74
C PHE A 152 0.45 -15.21 -11.49
N ASP A 153 1.63 -15.77 -11.75
CA ASP A 153 2.76 -15.04 -12.33
C ASP A 153 2.44 -14.52 -13.75
N ASN A 154 1.67 -15.26 -14.56
CA ASN A 154 1.33 -14.80 -15.92
C ASN A 154 0.43 -13.57 -15.89
N GLU A 155 -0.56 -13.57 -15.01
CA GLU A 155 -1.49 -12.47 -14.76
C GLU A 155 -0.73 -11.26 -14.23
N ALA A 156 0.21 -11.45 -13.30
CA ALA A 156 1.06 -10.38 -12.80
C ALA A 156 1.87 -9.70 -13.91
N LEU A 157 2.45 -10.47 -14.85
CA LEU A 157 3.13 -9.89 -16.02
C LEU A 157 2.17 -9.18 -16.98
N GLN A 158 0.94 -9.69 -17.16
CA GLN A 158 -0.08 -9.02 -17.97
C GLN A 158 -0.49 -7.68 -17.36
N PHE A 159 -0.65 -7.61 -16.03
CA PHE A 159 -0.88 -6.35 -15.31
C PHE A 159 0.27 -5.38 -15.49
N PHE A 160 1.51 -5.83 -15.32
CA PHE A 160 2.68 -4.99 -15.52
C PHE A 160 2.79 -4.48 -16.97
N SER A 161 2.54 -5.33 -17.96
CA SER A 161 2.52 -4.93 -19.37
C SER A 161 1.40 -3.93 -19.66
N SER A 162 0.22 -4.09 -19.06
CA SER A 162 -0.90 -3.17 -19.23
C SER A 162 -0.63 -1.82 -18.57
N MET A 163 0.01 -1.80 -17.40
CA MET A 163 0.48 -0.58 -16.75
C MET A 163 1.46 0.20 -17.64
N LEU A 164 2.37 -0.48 -18.35
CA LEU A 164 3.32 0.16 -19.27
C LEU A 164 2.66 0.80 -20.51
N LYS A 165 1.43 0.41 -20.85
CA LYS A 165 0.69 1.04 -21.96
C LYS A 165 0.12 2.41 -21.58
N ASP A 166 -0.04 2.68 -20.28
CA ASP A 166 -0.46 3.97 -19.79
C ASP A 166 0.74 4.91 -19.66
N THR A 167 0.86 5.87 -20.57
CA THR A 167 1.98 6.81 -20.61
C THR A 167 2.03 7.78 -19.43
N SER A 168 0.93 7.92 -18.68
CA SER A 168 0.88 8.76 -17.48
C SER A 168 1.53 8.09 -16.28
N LEU A 169 1.66 6.75 -16.32
CA LEU A 169 2.21 5.96 -15.23
C LEU A 169 3.69 5.65 -15.46
N LYS A 170 4.48 5.76 -14.39
CA LYS A 170 5.87 5.33 -14.37
C LYS A 170 6.01 4.21 -13.34
N PRO A 171 6.42 2.99 -13.76
CA PRO A 171 6.75 1.92 -12.83
C PRO A 171 7.71 2.41 -11.75
N ASP A 172 7.37 2.15 -10.49
CA ASP A 172 8.27 2.43 -9.38
C ASP A 172 9.15 1.22 -9.07
N ARG A 173 10.02 1.36 -8.07
CA ARG A 173 10.93 0.30 -7.64
C ARG A 173 10.18 -0.97 -7.23
N PHE A 174 8.98 -0.84 -6.67
CA PHE A 174 8.18 -1.97 -6.23
C PHE A 174 7.55 -2.70 -7.42
N SER A 175 7.00 -1.96 -8.40
CA SER A 175 6.50 -2.53 -9.66
C SER A 175 7.58 -3.33 -10.36
N LEU A 176 8.78 -2.76 -10.47
CA LEU A 176 9.91 -3.35 -11.18
C LEU A 176 10.46 -4.58 -10.46
N ALA A 177 10.64 -4.51 -9.14
CA ALA A 177 11.07 -5.67 -8.35
C ALA A 177 10.07 -6.82 -8.48
N SER A 178 8.77 -6.52 -8.37
CA SER A 178 7.71 -7.53 -8.50
C SER A 178 7.74 -8.17 -9.88
N ALA A 179 7.78 -7.39 -10.96
CA ALA A 179 7.81 -7.91 -12.33
C ALA A 179 9.08 -8.72 -12.64
N LEU A 180 10.23 -8.33 -12.09
CA LEU A 180 11.47 -9.09 -12.21
C LEU A 180 11.38 -10.43 -11.49
N SER A 181 10.79 -10.48 -10.30
CA SER A 181 10.52 -11.73 -9.60
C SER A 181 9.60 -12.63 -10.42
N THR A 182 8.55 -12.07 -11.03
CA THR A 182 7.65 -12.81 -11.92
C THR A 182 8.38 -13.37 -13.16
N CYS A 183 9.30 -12.59 -13.75
CA CYS A 183 10.16 -13.07 -14.84
C CYS A 183 11.05 -14.23 -14.39
N ALA A 184 11.59 -14.14 -13.17
CA ALA A 184 12.43 -15.18 -12.59
C ALA A 184 11.65 -16.49 -12.44
N ASN A 185 10.40 -16.42 -11.95
CA ASN A 185 9.52 -17.57 -11.75
C ASN A 185 9.08 -18.21 -13.07
N LEU A 186 8.79 -17.41 -14.08
CA LEU A 186 8.36 -17.87 -15.41
C LEU A 186 9.52 -18.13 -16.39
N GLU A 187 10.77 -17.99 -15.93
CA GLU A 187 11.98 -18.11 -16.75
C GLU A 187 11.98 -17.21 -18.01
N ARG A 188 11.36 -16.03 -17.93
CA ARG A 188 11.20 -15.08 -19.06
C ARG A 188 12.38 -14.12 -19.18
N LEU A 189 13.57 -14.64 -19.53
CA LEU A 189 14.81 -13.85 -19.62
C LEU A 189 14.68 -12.60 -20.51
N ASN A 190 14.02 -12.72 -21.66
CA ASN A 190 13.90 -11.61 -22.61
C ASN A 190 13.09 -10.45 -22.04
N PHE A 191 12.02 -10.74 -21.30
CA PHE A 191 11.22 -9.69 -20.65
C PHE A 191 11.97 -9.06 -19.48
N GLY A 192 12.66 -9.88 -18.67
CA GLY A 192 13.52 -9.40 -17.61
C GLY A 192 14.65 -8.48 -18.11
N LYS A 193 15.26 -8.79 -19.26
CA LYS A 193 16.24 -7.91 -19.93
C LYS A 193 15.64 -6.57 -20.37
N GLN A 194 14.39 -6.56 -20.85
CA GLN A 194 13.70 -5.31 -21.19
C GLN A 194 13.46 -4.44 -19.96
N ILE A 195 13.04 -5.03 -18.84
CA ILE A 195 12.88 -4.33 -17.56
C ILE A 195 14.22 -3.79 -17.06
N HIS A 196 15.29 -4.59 -17.12
CA HIS A 196 16.63 -4.13 -16.75
C HIS A 196 17.10 -2.94 -17.61
N GLY A 197 16.91 -3.02 -18.94
CA GLY A 197 17.20 -1.90 -19.83
C GLY A 197 16.39 -0.63 -19.49
N TYR A 198 15.13 -0.78 -19.06
CA TYR A 198 14.32 0.32 -18.55
C TYR A 198 14.92 0.94 -17.29
N ILE A 199 15.34 0.14 -16.30
CA ILE A 199 15.96 0.59 -15.05
C ILE A 199 17.23 1.41 -15.35
N VAL A 200 18.11 0.89 -16.20
CA VAL A 200 19.35 1.58 -16.61
C VAL A 200 19.03 2.91 -17.30
N ARG A 201 18.11 2.91 -18.27
CA ARG A 201 17.76 4.11 -19.05
C ARG A 201 17.10 5.20 -18.20
N THR A 202 16.34 4.81 -17.17
CA THR A 202 15.67 5.76 -16.27
C THR A 202 16.54 6.18 -15.09
N MET A 203 17.77 5.66 -14.99
CA MET A 203 18.68 5.87 -13.85
C MET A 203 18.00 5.56 -12.51
N LEU A 204 17.08 4.59 -12.51
CA LEU A 204 16.47 4.10 -11.28
C LEU A 204 17.53 3.33 -10.49
N ASP A 205 17.73 3.72 -9.25
CA ASP A 205 18.72 3.08 -8.42
C ASP A 205 18.29 1.62 -8.12
N ALA A 206 19.16 0.70 -8.53
CA ALA A 206 18.95 -0.73 -8.43
C ALA A 206 19.37 -1.30 -7.06
N SER A 207 19.64 -0.47 -6.06
CA SER A 207 19.93 -0.95 -4.70
C SER A 207 18.72 -1.61 -4.04
N GLY A 208 18.99 -2.51 -3.09
CA GLY A 208 17.97 -3.18 -2.30
C GLY A 208 17.11 -4.17 -3.11
N ALA A 209 15.79 -4.01 -3.05
CA ALA A 209 14.83 -4.98 -3.59
C ALA A 209 14.95 -5.18 -5.11
N VAL A 210 15.20 -4.11 -5.88
CA VAL A 210 15.33 -4.19 -7.34
C VAL A 210 16.57 -4.98 -7.74
N GLY A 211 17.72 -4.74 -7.11
CA GLY A 211 18.96 -5.46 -7.38
C GLY A 211 18.87 -6.94 -7.01
N ASN A 212 18.27 -7.25 -5.86
CA ASN A 212 18.00 -8.63 -5.48
C ASN A 212 17.09 -9.34 -6.49
N ALA A 213 16.06 -8.65 -6.98
CA ALA A 213 15.16 -9.19 -8.00
C ALA A 213 15.86 -9.39 -9.35
N LEU A 214 16.76 -8.48 -9.76
CA LEU A 214 17.58 -8.62 -10.96
C LEU A 214 18.50 -9.84 -10.89
N ILE A 215 19.20 -10.03 -9.75
CA ILE A 215 20.06 -11.19 -9.52
C ILE A 215 19.24 -12.47 -9.61
N SER A 216 18.09 -12.53 -8.93
CA SER A 216 17.21 -13.69 -8.96
C SER A 216 16.70 -14.00 -10.37
N MET A 217 16.31 -12.97 -11.12
CA MET A 217 15.84 -13.09 -12.50
C MET A 217 16.91 -13.66 -13.42
N TYR A 218 18.13 -13.11 -13.42
CA TYR A 218 19.19 -13.64 -14.26
C TYR A 218 19.65 -15.04 -13.85
N ALA A 219 19.68 -15.33 -12.55
CA ALA A 219 20.07 -16.64 -12.04
C ALA A 219 19.09 -17.74 -12.46
N LYS A 220 17.78 -17.49 -12.33
CA LYS A 220 16.72 -18.47 -12.66
C LYS A 220 16.42 -18.56 -14.15
N SER A 221 16.33 -17.43 -14.85
CA SER A 221 15.93 -17.40 -16.27
C SER A 221 17.10 -17.62 -17.24
N GLY A 222 18.35 -17.67 -16.76
CA GLY A 222 19.54 -17.61 -17.62
C GLY A 222 20.66 -18.59 -17.28
N GLY A 223 20.42 -19.59 -16.41
CA GLY A 223 21.32 -20.73 -16.17
C GLY A 223 22.82 -20.43 -16.28
N VAL A 224 23.41 -19.83 -15.23
CA VAL A 224 24.86 -19.81 -14.89
C VAL A 224 25.85 -19.17 -15.91
N GLU A 225 25.57 -19.03 -17.20
CA GLU A 225 26.59 -18.57 -18.17
C GLU A 225 26.78 -17.04 -18.25
N ASN A 226 25.79 -16.23 -17.81
CA ASN A 226 25.84 -14.78 -17.95
C ASN A 226 26.14 -13.98 -16.67
N CYS A 227 26.13 -14.62 -15.50
CA CYS A 227 26.40 -13.93 -14.22
C CYS A 227 27.82 -13.34 -14.14
N SER A 228 28.79 -13.93 -14.85
CA SER A 228 30.19 -13.47 -14.86
C SER A 228 30.44 -12.26 -15.76
N LYS A 229 29.56 -11.96 -16.73
CA LYS A 229 29.75 -10.85 -17.70
C LYS A 229 29.17 -9.52 -17.21
N ASN A 230 28.01 -9.53 -16.56
CA ASN A 230 27.38 -8.28 -16.10
C ASN A 230 28.11 -7.65 -14.90
N HIS A 231 28.71 -8.46 -14.02
CA HIS A 231 29.48 -7.92 -12.89
C HIS A 231 30.76 -7.19 -13.33
N ARG A 232 31.24 -7.39 -14.57
CA ARG A 232 32.39 -6.64 -15.09
C ARG A 232 31.98 -5.32 -15.74
N ALA A 233 30.80 -5.26 -16.36
CA ALA A 233 30.29 -4.06 -17.02
C ALA A 233 29.79 -2.97 -16.05
N GLU A 234 29.30 -3.33 -14.85
CA GLU A 234 28.84 -2.34 -13.85
C GLU A 234 29.98 -1.60 -13.14
N TRP A 235 31.20 -2.15 -13.15
CA TRP A 235 32.37 -1.52 -12.51
C TRP A 235 33.19 -0.62 -13.46
N ASP A 236 33.12 -0.87 -14.77
CA ASP A 236 33.83 -0.05 -15.77
C ASP A 236 33.13 1.30 -16.07
N PHE A 237 31.90 1.52 -15.59
CA PHE A 237 31.18 2.80 -15.73
C PHE A 237 31.33 3.75 -14.52
N ARG A 238 32.07 3.35 -13.49
CA ARG A 238 32.32 4.15 -12.28
C ARG A 238 33.78 4.57 -12.08
N SER A 239 34.61 4.48 -13.11
CA SER A 239 35.99 5.02 -13.16
C SER A 239 36.12 6.10 -14.21
#